data_AF-A0A7V4TL02-F1
#
_entry.id   AF-A0A7V4TL02-F1
#
_cell.length_a   1.000
_cell.length_b   1.000
_cell.length_c   1.000
_cell.angle_alpha   90.00
_cell.angle_beta   90.00
_cell.angle_gamma   90.00
#
_symmetry.space_group_name_H-M   'P 1'
#
loop_
_entity.id
_entity.type
_entity.pdbx_description
1 polymer ?
#
loop_
_entity_poly.entity_id
_entity_poly.type
_entity_poly.pdbx_seq_one_letter_code
_entity_poly.pdbx_strand_id
1 'polypeptide(L)'
;MLLFLLVPFLGGCLQGPSFGTPGGCGVRGRVVLPSCEAVFPEAGVVLAYNERGEVFRGFLGENGEFSLPSFSGSSCLVYIRWKNVQLAGGFHPLQRDTLNDLGEITAYTTAQVLIYEAAHRLYPQAVYIRDIPHFLPPESFVDLVEGAIRSCRDPFSSPDVPRAAQRL
;
A
#
# COMPACT_ATOMS: atom_id res chain seq x y z
N MET A 1 54.88 6.54 12.49
CA MET A 1 54.20 5.45 13.23
C MET A 1 53.19 6.10 14.17
N LEU A 2 51.91 5.80 14.19
CA LEU A 2 51.12 4.77 13.54
C LEU A 2 49.64 5.24 13.65
N LEU A 3 49.01 5.45 12.51
CA LEU A 3 47.63 5.07 12.15
C LEU A 3 46.49 5.20 13.20
N PHE A 4 45.66 6.23 13.07
CA PHE A 4 44.28 6.24 13.58
C PHE A 4 43.41 5.34 12.70
N LEU A 5 42.87 4.24 13.27
CA LEU A 5 41.91 3.35 12.64
C LEU A 5 40.70 3.19 13.58
N LEU A 6 39.51 3.56 13.06
CA LEU A 6 38.14 3.06 13.27
C LEU A 6 37.85 2.37 14.63
N VAL A 7 36.79 2.73 15.38
CA VAL A 7 35.37 2.49 15.06
C VAL A 7 34.49 3.44 15.90
N PRO A 8 33.60 4.27 15.34
CA PRO A 8 32.43 4.69 16.10
C PRO A 8 31.41 3.56 16.02
N PHE A 9 31.04 3.05 17.19
CA PHE A 9 29.86 2.23 17.40
C PHE A 9 28.66 2.89 16.70
N LEU A 10 28.18 2.30 15.60
CA LEU A 10 26.82 2.51 15.11
C LEU A 10 25.87 1.79 16.08
N GLY A 11 25.74 2.35 17.28
CA GLY A 11 24.78 1.95 18.28
C GLY A 11 23.43 2.58 17.96
N GLY A 12 22.43 1.72 17.71
CA GLY A 12 21.03 2.06 17.97
C GLY A 12 20.13 2.19 16.75
N CYS A 13 19.80 1.06 16.11
CA CYS A 13 18.48 0.87 15.49
C CYS A 13 17.96 -0.53 15.89
N LEU A 14 17.87 -0.78 17.19
CA LEU A 14 17.16 -1.93 17.75
C LEU A 14 16.32 -1.45 18.93
N GLN A 15 15.13 -0.93 18.63
CA GLN A 15 13.97 -0.87 19.53
C GLN A 15 12.74 -0.52 18.67
N GLY A 16 11.57 -1.04 19.08
CA GLY A 16 10.29 -1.07 18.34
C GLY A 16 9.77 0.29 17.85
N PRO A 17 8.55 0.33 17.27
CA PRO A 17 8.10 1.41 16.39
C PRO A 17 8.00 2.73 17.15
N SER A 18 9.06 3.52 17.08
CA SER A 18 9.08 4.91 17.51
C SER A 18 8.34 5.72 16.46
N PHE A 19 7.07 5.98 16.74
CA PHE A 19 6.30 7.00 16.05
C PHE A 19 6.98 8.36 16.26
N GLY A 20 7.29 9.04 15.16
CA GLY A 20 7.59 10.47 15.17
C GLY A 20 9.07 10.84 15.29
N THR A 21 9.95 10.25 14.49
CA THR A 21 11.23 10.92 14.19
C THR A 21 10.95 12.18 13.35
N PRO A 22 11.27 13.39 13.84
CA PRO A 22 11.15 14.60 13.03
C PRO A 22 12.18 14.54 11.88
N GLY A 23 11.72 14.71 10.64
CA GLY A 23 12.58 14.80 9.45
C GLY A 23 12.62 13.56 8.54
N GLY A 24 11.83 12.52 8.79
CA GLY A 24 11.67 11.41 7.85
C GLY A 24 10.66 11.74 6.74
N CYS A 25 11.11 11.76 5.48
CA CYS A 25 10.20 11.58 4.33
C CYS A 25 9.53 10.21 4.50
N GLY A 26 8.21 10.10 4.35
CA GLY A 26 7.55 8.82 4.57
C GLY A 26 6.09 8.84 4.14
N VAL A 27 5.52 7.65 4.07
CA VAL A 27 4.13 7.41 3.73
C VAL A 27 3.47 6.79 4.94
N ARG A 28 2.37 7.38 5.42
CA ARG A 28 1.51 6.74 6.40
C ARG A 28 0.13 6.52 5.83
N GLY A 29 -0.56 5.51 6.33
CA GLY A 29 -1.95 5.30 6.00
C GLY A 29 -2.59 4.35 6.99
N ARG A 30 -3.88 4.12 6.79
CA ARG A 30 -4.66 3.19 7.59
C ARG A 30 -5.41 2.24 6.68
N VAL A 31 -5.54 0.99 7.08
CA VAL A 31 -6.34 -0.01 6.41
C VAL A 31 -7.69 -0.12 7.10
N VAL A 32 -8.75 0.00 6.33
CA VAL A 32 -10.12 -0.20 6.81
C VAL A 32 -10.67 -1.43 6.11
N LEU A 33 -10.75 -2.52 6.87
CA LEU A 33 -11.36 -3.76 6.41
C LEU A 33 -12.89 -3.66 6.54
N PRO A 34 -13.66 -3.99 5.49
CA PRO A 34 -15.11 -4.15 5.58
C PRO A 34 -15.57 -5.39 6.40
N SER A 35 -14.66 -5.96 7.18
CA SER A 35 -14.74 -7.10 8.10
C SER A 35 -15.03 -8.47 7.48
N CYS A 36 -14.06 -9.37 7.68
CA CYS A 36 -14.31 -10.79 7.91
C CYS A 36 -13.80 -11.24 9.31
N GLU A 37 -12.97 -10.40 9.95
CA GLU A 37 -12.71 -10.31 11.40
C GLU A 37 -12.59 -8.81 11.76
N ALA A 38 -12.83 -8.43 13.01
CA ALA A 38 -12.93 -7.01 13.44
C ALA A 38 -11.59 -6.39 13.88
N VAL A 39 -10.51 -7.17 13.96
CA VAL A 39 -9.20 -6.77 14.51
C VAL A 39 -8.07 -7.35 13.66
N PHE A 40 -6.91 -6.71 13.63
CA PHE A 40 -5.66 -7.24 13.07
C PHE A 40 -4.76 -7.83 14.18
N PRO A 41 -5.08 -8.99 14.77
CA PRO A 41 -4.29 -9.58 15.87
C PRO A 41 -2.91 -10.08 15.42
N GLU A 42 -2.67 -10.17 14.11
CA GLU A 42 -1.45 -10.68 13.50
C GLU A 42 -0.82 -9.61 12.60
N ALA A 43 0.51 -9.52 12.60
CA ALA A 43 1.26 -8.54 11.82
C ALA A 43 1.04 -8.75 10.31
N GLY A 44 0.33 -7.81 9.68
CA GLY A 44 0.23 -7.72 8.22
C GLY A 44 1.53 -7.22 7.59
N VAL A 45 1.73 -7.54 6.31
CA VAL A 45 2.87 -7.02 5.52
C VAL A 45 2.37 -5.90 4.63
N VAL A 46 3.11 -4.78 4.62
CA VAL A 46 2.88 -3.67 3.70
C VAL A 46 4.02 -3.65 2.69
N LEU A 47 3.67 -3.64 1.41
CA LEU A 47 4.60 -3.48 0.29
C LEU A 47 4.18 -2.25 -0.50
N ALA A 48 5.13 -1.40 -0.85
CA ALA A 48 4.85 -0.28 -1.71
C ALA A 48 5.87 -0.20 -2.84
N TYR A 49 5.36 0.09 -4.03
CA TYR A 49 6.09 0.17 -5.27
C TYR A 49 6.00 1.59 -5.79
N ASN A 50 7.11 2.19 -6.18
CA ASN A 50 7.06 3.46 -6.91
C ASN A 50 7.12 3.25 -8.42
N GLU A 51 6.94 4.33 -9.18
CA GLU A 51 7.01 4.31 -10.65
C GLU A 51 8.37 3.86 -11.22
N ARG A 52 9.42 3.83 -10.40
CA ARG A 52 10.76 3.33 -10.78
C ARG A 52 10.94 1.83 -10.52
N GLY A 53 9.94 1.17 -9.94
CA GLY A 53 10.00 -0.23 -9.54
C GLY A 53 10.77 -0.48 -8.23
N GLU A 54 11.11 0.58 -7.49
CA GLU A 54 11.69 0.42 -6.15
C GLU A 54 10.63 -0.10 -5.18
N VAL A 55 11.03 -1.05 -4.33
CA VAL A 55 10.14 -1.73 -3.39
C VAL A 55 10.49 -1.37 -1.97
N PHE A 56 9.48 -0.96 -1.22
CA PHE A 56 9.59 -0.63 0.19
C PHE A 56 8.70 -1.57 0.99
N ARG A 57 9.18 -1.98 2.15
CA ARG A 57 8.49 -2.94 3.01
C ARG A 57 8.29 -2.36 4.41
N GLY A 58 7.09 -2.58 4.94
CA GLY A 58 6.72 -2.25 6.31
C GLY A 58 5.78 -3.29 6.88
N PHE A 59 5.26 -2.98 8.05
CA PHE A 59 4.36 -3.85 8.80
C PHE A 59 3.09 -3.07 9.17
N LEU A 60 1.98 -3.81 9.23
CA LEU A 60 0.70 -3.29 9.67
C LEU A 60 0.62 -3.37 11.20
N GLY A 61 0.33 -2.26 11.85
CA GLY A 61 0.02 -2.21 13.28
C GLY A 61 -1.36 -2.78 13.60
N GLU A 62 -1.61 -3.04 14.88
CA GLU A 62 -2.85 -3.67 15.38
C GLU A 62 -4.12 -2.87 15.03
N ASN A 63 -3.98 -1.54 14.88
CA ASN A 63 -5.07 -0.64 14.52
C ASN A 63 -5.27 -0.47 13.00
N GLY A 64 -4.58 -1.26 12.19
CA GLY A 64 -4.55 -1.13 10.73
C GLY A 64 -3.68 0.02 10.24
N GLU A 65 -2.91 0.66 11.10
CA GLU A 65 -2.00 1.76 10.72
C GLU A 65 -0.68 1.22 10.17
N PHE A 66 -0.09 1.92 9.20
CA PHE A 66 1.24 1.59 8.70
C PHE A 66 2.04 2.86 8.40
N SER A 67 3.36 2.71 8.39
CA SER A 67 4.29 3.74 7.97
C SER A 67 5.43 3.12 7.17
N LEU A 68 5.81 3.78 6.08
CA LEU A 68 6.92 3.39 5.23
C LEU A 68 7.92 4.55 5.12
N PRO A 69 9.22 4.29 5.28
CA PRO A 69 10.23 5.33 5.14
C PRO A 69 10.45 5.72 3.66
N SER A 70 10.86 6.97 3.47
CA SER A 70 11.57 7.51 2.31
C SER A 70 10.88 7.42 0.95
N PHE A 71 9.58 7.73 0.86
CA PHE A 71 8.98 8.07 -0.41
C PHE A 71 9.03 9.58 -0.64
N SER A 72 9.57 10.01 -1.78
CA SER A 72 9.47 11.41 -2.19
C SER A 72 9.39 11.52 -3.70
N GLY A 73 8.60 12.47 -4.20
CA GLY A 73 8.62 12.89 -5.61
C GLY A 73 8.19 11.83 -6.64
N SER A 74 7.44 10.80 -6.23
CA SER A 74 6.89 9.78 -7.14
C SER A 74 5.50 9.34 -6.67
N SER A 75 4.69 8.84 -7.60
CA SER A 75 3.47 8.08 -7.29
C SER A 75 3.85 6.73 -6.71
N CYS A 76 3.00 6.20 -5.85
CA CYS A 76 3.21 4.87 -5.28
C CYS A 76 1.95 4.00 -5.35
N LEU A 77 2.18 2.70 -5.43
CA LEU A 77 1.18 1.65 -5.34
C LEU A 77 1.47 0.85 -4.08
N VAL A 78 0.54 0.87 -3.12
CA VAL A 78 0.67 0.19 -1.84
C VAL A 78 -0.22 -1.04 -1.85
N TYR A 79 0.34 -2.18 -1.48
CA TYR A 79 -0.35 -3.43 -1.19
C TYR A 79 -0.21 -3.75 0.29
N ILE A 80 -1.33 -4.01 0.97
CA ILE A 80 -1.34 -4.61 2.30
C ILE A 80 -1.81 -6.04 2.16
N ARG A 81 -1.00 -6.97 2.66
CA ARG A 81 -1.38 -8.37 2.79
C ARG A 81 -1.54 -8.71 4.25
N TRP A 82 -2.72 -9.23 4.59
CA TRP A 82 -3.02 -9.74 5.91
C TRP A 82 -3.78 -11.06 5.78
N LYS A 83 -3.23 -12.13 6.37
CA LYS A 83 -3.71 -13.50 6.18
C LYS A 83 -3.91 -13.83 4.68
N ASN A 84 -5.14 -14.14 4.30
CA ASN A 84 -5.56 -14.49 2.94
C ASN A 84 -6.20 -13.33 2.17
N VAL A 85 -6.12 -12.11 2.69
CA VAL A 85 -6.72 -10.92 2.08
C VAL A 85 -5.61 -9.95 1.69
N GLN A 86 -5.74 -9.38 0.49
CA GLN A 86 -4.91 -8.28 0.03
C GLN A 86 -5.79 -7.07 -0.28
N LEU A 87 -5.36 -5.90 0.21
CA LEU A 87 -5.92 -4.60 -0.14
C LEU A 87 -4.86 -3.76 -0.82
N ALA A 88 -5.29 -2.79 -1.60
CA ALA A 88 -4.36 -1.89 -2.27
C ALA A 88 -4.90 -0.46 -2.41
N GLY A 89 -3.98 0.46 -2.66
CA GLY A 89 -4.27 1.82 -3.06
C GLY A 89 -3.13 2.41 -3.87
N GLY A 90 -3.46 3.24 -4.87
CA GLY A 90 -2.49 4.04 -5.60
C GLY A 90 -2.58 5.50 -5.19
N PHE A 91 -1.44 6.18 -5.09
CA PHE A 91 -1.34 7.53 -4.52
C PHE A 91 -0.42 8.42 -5.34
N HIS A 92 -0.79 9.69 -5.51
CA HIS A 92 -0.09 10.64 -6.36
C HIS A 92 -0.27 12.10 -5.94
N PRO A 93 0.73 12.96 -6.23
CA PRO A 93 2.16 12.74 -6.06
C PRO A 93 2.54 12.99 -4.60
N LEU A 94 3.54 12.25 -4.09
CA LEU A 94 3.99 12.44 -2.72
C LEU A 94 4.87 13.70 -2.61
N GLN A 95 4.48 14.60 -1.71
CA GLN A 95 5.23 15.81 -1.38
C GLN A 95 6.60 15.43 -0.79
N ARG A 96 7.64 16.15 -1.20
CA ARG A 96 9.00 15.96 -0.68
C ARG A 96 9.11 16.57 0.71
N ASP A 97 10.00 16.00 1.53
CA ASP A 97 10.36 16.52 2.85
C ASP A 97 9.18 16.65 3.83
N THR A 98 8.09 15.92 3.56
CA THR A 98 6.88 15.85 4.39
C THR A 98 6.45 14.41 4.63
N LEU A 99 5.74 14.18 5.73
CA LEU A 99 5.00 12.94 5.95
C LEU A 99 3.74 12.96 5.08
N ASN A 100 3.66 12.05 4.11
CA ASN A 100 2.52 11.93 3.22
C ASN A 100 1.46 11.04 3.87
N ASP A 101 0.30 11.61 4.14
CA ASP A 101 -0.86 10.88 4.61
C ASP A 101 -1.66 10.38 3.41
N LEU A 102 -1.71 9.06 3.25
CA LEU A 102 -2.48 8.41 2.20
C LEU A 102 -3.97 8.29 2.52
N GLY A 103 -4.37 8.60 3.75
CA GLY A 103 -5.71 8.30 4.23
C GLY A 103 -5.95 6.80 4.36
N GLU A 104 -7.13 6.37 3.93
CA GLU A 104 -7.62 5.01 4.16
C GLU A 104 -7.51 4.13 2.91
N ILE A 105 -6.96 2.93 3.08
CA ILE A 105 -7.00 1.85 2.09
C ILE A 105 -8.22 0.99 2.40
N THR A 106 -9.12 0.92 1.43
CA THR A 106 -10.47 0.35 1.54
C THR A 106 -10.76 -0.58 0.37
N ALA A 107 -11.97 -1.16 0.33
CA ALA A 107 -12.45 -1.88 -0.86
C ALA A 107 -12.49 -0.97 -2.10
N TYR A 108 -12.83 0.32 -1.94
CA TYR A 108 -12.88 1.27 -3.04
C TYR A 108 -11.50 1.52 -3.65
N THR A 109 -10.48 1.82 -2.82
CA THR A 109 -9.11 2.02 -3.32
C THR A 109 -8.54 0.74 -3.93
N THR A 110 -8.93 -0.42 -3.38
CA THR A 110 -8.55 -1.72 -3.92
C THR A 110 -9.19 -1.95 -5.30
N ALA A 111 -10.45 -1.55 -5.48
CA ALA A 111 -11.12 -1.58 -6.78
C ALA A 111 -10.44 -0.67 -7.81
N GLN A 112 -9.99 0.53 -7.42
CA GLN A 112 -9.20 1.40 -8.30
C GLN A 112 -7.91 0.73 -8.78
N VAL A 113 -7.19 0.05 -7.88
CA VAL A 113 -5.98 -0.70 -8.24
C VAL A 113 -6.29 -1.88 -9.15
N LEU A 114 -7.37 -2.62 -8.92
CA LEU A 114 -7.77 -3.73 -9.79
C LEU A 114 -8.11 -3.27 -11.22
N ILE A 115 -8.78 -2.12 -11.35
CA ILE A 115 -9.03 -1.49 -12.66
C ILE A 115 -7.70 -1.11 -13.31
N TYR A 116 -6.80 -0.47 -12.56
CA TYR A 116 -5.46 -0.15 -13.04
C TYR A 116 -4.69 -1.38 -13.51
N GLU A 117 -4.65 -2.47 -12.74
CA GLU A 117 -3.92 -3.68 -13.14
C GLU A 117 -4.52 -4.33 -14.40
N ALA A 118 -5.84 -4.31 -14.53
CA ALA A 118 -6.52 -4.79 -15.73
C ALA A 118 -6.18 -3.92 -16.94
N ALA A 119 -6.30 -2.59 -16.81
CA ALA A 119 -5.99 -1.64 -17.87
C ALA A 119 -4.50 -1.65 -18.26
N HIS A 120 -3.58 -1.71 -17.29
CA HIS A 120 -2.14 -1.74 -17.52
C HIS A 120 -1.71 -3.03 -18.22
N ARG A 121 -2.38 -4.16 -17.95
CA ARG A 121 -2.14 -5.42 -18.68
C ARG A 121 -2.54 -5.34 -20.15
N LEU A 122 -3.64 -4.64 -20.45
CA LEU A 122 -4.16 -4.48 -21.82
C LEU A 122 -3.45 -3.35 -22.58
N TYR A 123 -3.09 -2.28 -21.88
CA TYR A 123 -2.56 -1.03 -22.43
C TYR A 123 -1.41 -0.48 -21.56
N PRO A 124 -0.24 -1.17 -21.52
CA PRO A 124 0.83 -0.86 -20.57
C PRO A 124 1.46 0.54 -20.73
N GLN A 125 1.21 1.20 -21.86
CA GLN A 125 1.72 2.55 -22.15
C GLN A 125 0.64 3.64 -22.05
N ALA A 126 -0.60 3.28 -21.69
CA ALA A 126 -1.73 4.22 -21.64
C ALA A 126 -2.14 4.60 -20.21
N VAL A 127 -1.80 3.79 -19.21
CA VAL A 127 -2.15 4.01 -17.81
C VAL A 127 -0.93 3.87 -16.91
N TYR A 128 -0.84 4.75 -15.92
CA TYR A 128 0.27 4.90 -14.98
C TYR A 128 -0.23 4.89 -13.53
N ILE A 129 0.65 4.66 -12.56
CA ILE A 129 0.31 4.63 -11.13
C ILE A 129 -0.36 5.95 -10.70
N ARG A 130 0.10 7.09 -11.24
CA ARG A 130 -0.52 8.40 -10.97
C ARG A 130 -2.00 8.50 -11.34
N ASP A 131 -2.48 7.65 -12.25
CA ASP A 131 -3.86 7.69 -12.72
C ASP A 131 -4.81 6.94 -11.77
N ILE A 132 -4.28 6.12 -10.86
CA ILE A 132 -5.08 5.27 -9.97
C ILE A 132 -6.14 6.04 -9.16
N PRO A 133 -5.80 7.16 -8.50
CA PRO A 133 -6.79 7.95 -7.75
C PRO A 133 -7.94 8.48 -8.62
N HIS A 134 -7.76 8.55 -9.94
CA HIS A 134 -8.73 9.09 -10.89
C HIS A 134 -9.65 8.02 -11.49
N PHE A 135 -9.38 6.73 -11.27
CA PHE A 135 -10.36 5.71 -11.61
C PHE A 135 -11.58 5.84 -10.70
N LEU A 136 -12.77 5.78 -11.30
CA LEU A 136 -14.06 5.81 -10.59
C LEU A 136 -14.72 4.44 -10.76
N PRO A 137 -14.41 3.46 -9.88
CA PRO A 137 -15.05 2.16 -9.91
C PRO A 137 -16.58 2.30 -9.82
N PRO A 138 -17.35 1.61 -10.68
CA PRO A 138 -18.79 1.55 -10.51
C PRO A 138 -19.12 0.84 -9.19
N GLU A 139 -20.20 1.26 -8.53
CA GLU A 139 -20.63 0.75 -7.22
C GLU A 139 -20.73 -0.78 -7.21
N SER A 140 -21.32 -1.37 -8.24
CA SER A 140 -21.44 -2.84 -8.38
C SER A 140 -20.09 -3.57 -8.37
N PHE A 141 -19.01 -2.93 -8.84
CA PHE A 141 -17.68 -3.52 -8.79
C PHE A 141 -17.03 -3.35 -7.42
N VAL A 142 -17.27 -2.21 -6.75
CA VAL A 142 -16.85 -2.00 -5.35
C VAL A 142 -17.50 -3.03 -4.44
N ASP A 143 -18.81 -3.27 -4.60
CA ASP A 143 -19.56 -4.29 -3.84
C ASP A 143 -18.99 -5.70 -4.04
N LEU A 144 -18.56 -6.02 -5.27
CA LEU A 144 -17.95 -7.31 -5.57
C LEU A 144 -16.60 -7.48 -4.86
N VAL A 145 -15.75 -6.45 -4.89
CA VAL A 145 -14.46 -6.43 -4.17
C VAL A 145 -14.68 -6.51 -2.66
N GLU A 146 -15.61 -5.72 -2.13
CA GLU A 146 -15.99 -5.73 -0.73
C GLU A 146 -16.52 -7.10 -0.29
N GLY A 147 -17.37 -7.73 -1.10
CA GLY A 147 -17.90 -9.08 -0.85
C GLY A 147 -16.81 -10.16 -0.79
N ALA A 148 -15.78 -10.06 -1.63
CA ALA A 148 -14.62 -10.94 -1.55
C ALA A 148 -13.87 -10.77 -0.23
N ILE A 149 -13.57 -9.52 0.15
CA ILE A 149 -12.87 -9.19 1.40
C ILE A 149 -13.67 -9.65 2.63
N ARG A 150 -15.00 -9.37 2.67
CA ARG A 150 -15.91 -9.83 3.73
C ARG A 150 -15.97 -11.35 3.86
N SER A 151 -15.71 -12.07 2.77
CA SER A 151 -15.64 -13.54 2.76
C SER A 151 -14.24 -14.09 3.06
N CYS A 152 -13.32 -13.25 3.56
CA CYS A 152 -11.89 -13.56 3.74
C CYS A 152 -11.20 -14.10 2.47
N ARG A 153 -11.67 -13.70 1.28
CA ARG A 153 -11.02 -14.03 0.01
C ARG A 153 -10.20 -12.85 -0.48
N ASP A 154 -9.06 -13.15 -1.09
CA ASP A 154 -8.26 -12.15 -1.77
C ASP A 154 -8.96 -11.72 -3.07
N PRO A 155 -9.33 -10.43 -3.21
CA PRO A 155 -9.98 -9.93 -4.43
C PRO A 155 -9.06 -10.01 -5.67
N PHE A 156 -7.74 -10.04 -5.50
CA PHE A 156 -6.80 -10.15 -6.64
C PHE A 156 -6.75 -11.56 -7.23
N SER A 157 -7.07 -12.58 -6.44
CA SER A 157 -7.08 -13.98 -6.85
C SER A 157 -8.48 -14.60 -6.93
N SER A 158 -9.54 -13.89 -6.53
CA SER A 158 -10.94 -14.28 -6.70
C SER A 158 -11.37 -14.14 -8.17
N PRO A 159 -11.52 -15.22 -8.96
CA PRO A 159 -11.53 -15.13 -10.44
C PRO A 159 -12.63 -14.24 -11.03
N ASP A 160 -13.74 -14.06 -10.34
CA ASP A 160 -14.85 -13.17 -10.67
C ASP A 160 -14.45 -11.67 -10.63
N VAL A 161 -13.58 -11.28 -9.70
CA VAL A 161 -13.15 -9.89 -9.51
C VAL A 161 -12.24 -9.39 -10.65
N PRO A 162 -11.09 -10.01 -10.98
CA PRO A 162 -10.29 -9.59 -12.12
C PRO A 162 -11.03 -9.68 -13.46
N ARG A 163 -11.94 -10.66 -13.62
CA ARG A 163 -12.78 -10.77 -14.82
C ARG A 163 -13.76 -9.61 -14.95
N ALA A 164 -14.32 -9.12 -13.84
CA ALA A 164 -15.16 -7.94 -13.84
C ALA A 164 -14.35 -6.67 -14.14
N ALA A 165 -13.15 -6.53 -13.54
CA ALA A 165 -12.26 -5.40 -13.81
C ALA A 165 -11.88 -5.27 -15.29
N GLN A 166 -11.62 -6.38 -15.97
CA GLN A 166 -11.27 -6.41 -17.41
C GLN A 166 -12.39 -5.94 -18.36
N ARG A 167 -13.61 -5.78 -17.86
CA ARG A 167 -14.77 -5.34 -18.66
C ARG A 167 -15.08 -3.85 -18.46
N LEU A 168 -14.31 -3.18 -17.62
CA LEU A 168 -14.37 -1.74 -17.36
C LEU A 168 -13.30 -1.03 -18.19
#